data_AF-A0A6C0B0J0-F1
#
_entry.id   AF-A0A6C0B0J0-F1
#
_cell.length_a   1.000
_cell.length_b   1.000
_cell.length_c   1.000
_cell.angle_alpha   90.00
_cell.angle_beta   90.00
_cell.angle_gamma   90.00
#
_symmetry.space_group_name_H-M   'P 1'
#
loop_
_entity.id
_entity.type
_entity.pdbx_description
1 polymer ?
#
loop_
_entity_poly.entity_id
_entity_poly.type
_entity_poly.pdbx_seq_one_letter_code
_entity_poly.pdbx_strand_id
1 'polypeptide(L)'
;MATVWDVIVWLFLNVIVAVAVMLAMFLQTTLKGGDATIYNKLVTSEFWATIEWAFIVPMQRLGYTFLNPAQLALSSYVFQFLGQIFSNEFWLHIHTTIDDFIGMILIFLGMAVSKFVLLG
;
A
#
# COMPACT_ATOMS: atom_id res chain seq x y z
N MET A 1 -7.19 -21.65 11.35
CA MET A 1 -6.15 -21.75 10.31
C MET A 1 -6.69 -21.02 9.10
N ALA A 2 -6.01 -20.00 8.58
CA ALA A 2 -6.50 -19.25 7.43
C ALA A 2 -6.59 -20.17 6.20
N THR A 3 -7.64 -20.00 5.42
CA THR A 3 -7.89 -20.72 4.18
C THR A 3 -7.24 -20.01 3.00
N VAL A 4 -7.11 -20.69 1.86
CA VAL A 4 -6.64 -20.07 0.61
C VAL A 4 -7.54 -18.89 0.21
N TRP A 5 -8.84 -18.97 0.49
CA TRP A 5 -9.77 -17.87 0.23
C TRP A 5 -9.48 -16.64 1.07
N ASP A 6 -9.12 -16.82 2.35
CA ASP A 6 -8.75 -15.72 3.22
C ASP A 6 -7.52 -14.96 2.68
N VAL A 7 -6.53 -15.69 2.16
CA VAL A 7 -5.35 -15.08 1.52
C VAL A 7 -5.72 -14.33 0.23
N ILE A 8 -6.57 -14.92 -0.62
CA ILE A 8 -7.00 -14.27 -1.87
C ILE A 8 -7.79 -12.99 -1.59
N VAL A 9 -8.74 -13.04 -0.64
CA VAL A 9 -9.51 -11.87 -0.22
C VAL A 9 -8.59 -10.81 0.38
N TRP A 10 -7.61 -11.22 1.20
CA TRP A 10 -6.63 -10.29 1.76
C TRP A 10 -5.79 -9.60 0.68
N LEU A 11 -5.33 -10.34 -0.34
CA LEU A 11 -4.61 -9.76 -1.48
C LEU A 11 -5.49 -8.76 -2.23
N PHE A 12 -6.74 -9.11 -2.49
CA PHE A 12 -7.70 -8.23 -3.17
C PHE A 12 -7.93 -6.93 -2.39
N LEU A 13 -8.10 -7.02 -1.06
CA LEU A 13 -8.26 -5.84 -0.20
C LEU A 13 -7.02 -4.94 -0.22
N ASN A 14 -5.81 -5.52 -0.21
CA ASN A 14 -4.58 -4.73 -0.33
C ASN A 14 -4.48 -3.99 -1.67
N VAL A 15 -4.92 -4.60 -2.77
CA VAL A 15 -4.96 -3.92 -4.08
C VAL A 15 -5.93 -2.74 -4.05
N ILE A 16 -7.10 -2.88 -3.44
CA ILE A 16 -8.06 -1.76 -3.29
C ILE A 16 -7.43 -0.63 -2.47
N VAL A 17 -6.79 -0.95 -1.34
CA VAL A 17 -6.09 0.04 -0.49
C VAL A 17 -5.00 0.75 -1.29
N ALA A 18 -4.16 0.02 -2.02
CA ALA A 18 -3.11 0.60 -2.86
C ALA A 18 -3.69 1.55 -3.92
N VAL A 19 -4.77 1.15 -4.60
CA VAL A 19 -5.45 2.00 -5.59
C VAL A 19 -6.04 3.25 -4.94
N ALA A 20 -6.67 3.14 -3.77
CA ALA A 20 -7.24 4.29 -3.06
C ALA A 20 -6.15 5.31 -2.68
N VAL A 21 -5.02 4.85 -2.15
CA VAL A 21 -3.86 5.72 -1.84
C VAL A 21 -3.30 6.39 -3.09
N MET A 22 -3.15 5.62 -4.17
CA MET A 22 -2.67 6.13 -5.45
C MET A 22 -3.59 7.22 -6.02
N LEU A 23 -4.91 7.01 -5.97
CA LEU A 23 -5.89 8.00 -6.40
C LEU A 23 -5.90 9.24 -5.50
N ALA A 24 -5.73 9.06 -4.18
CA ALA A 24 -5.61 10.17 -3.23
C ALA A 24 -4.44 11.10 -3.61
N MET A 25 -3.24 10.52 -3.79
CA MET A 25 -2.05 11.28 -4.12
C MET A 25 -2.12 11.89 -5.53
N PHE A 26 -2.63 11.15 -6.50
CA PHE A 26 -2.75 11.62 -7.87
C PHE A 26 -3.74 12.79 -7.99
N LEU A 27 -4.94 12.66 -7.44
CA LEU A 27 -5.97 13.70 -7.56
C LEU A 27 -5.58 14.95 -6.77
N GLN A 28 -4.97 14.80 -5.58
CA GLN A 28 -4.47 15.95 -4.81
C GLN A 28 -3.39 16.75 -5.57
N THR A 29 -2.57 16.08 -6.37
CA THR A 29 -1.46 16.72 -7.11
C THR A 29 -1.83 17.19 -8.51
N THR A 30 -2.96 16.73 -9.05
CA THR A 30 -3.44 17.09 -10.39
C THR A 30 -4.48 18.20 -10.43
N LEU A 31 -5.01 18.63 -9.28
CA LEU A 31 -5.83 19.85 -9.20
C LEU A 31 -5.03 21.07 -9.71
N LYS A 32 -5.62 21.84 -10.63
CA LYS A 32 -5.00 23.00 -11.30
C LYS A 32 -5.89 24.24 -11.18
N GLY A 33 -5.28 25.42 -11.31
CA GLY A 33 -6.01 26.70 -11.36
C GLY A 33 -6.79 26.98 -10.07
N GLY A 34 -8.03 27.46 -10.20
CA GLY A 34 -8.91 27.81 -9.07
C GLY A 34 -9.28 26.64 -8.16
N ASP A 35 -9.11 25.40 -8.63
CA ASP A 35 -9.43 24.20 -7.85
C ASP A 35 -8.25 23.72 -7.00
N ALA A 36 -7.04 24.24 -7.21
CA ALA A 36 -5.82 23.84 -6.50
C ALA A 36 -5.68 24.46 -5.10
N THR A 37 -6.78 24.86 -4.47
CA THR A 37 -6.78 25.40 -3.11
C THR A 37 -6.42 24.33 -2.09
N ILE A 38 -5.86 24.75 -0.95
CA ILE A 38 -5.53 23.84 0.16
C ILE A 38 -6.78 23.06 0.61
N TYR A 39 -7.94 23.73 0.63
CA TYR A 39 -9.20 23.12 1.04
C TYR A 39 -9.59 21.97 0.10
N ASN A 40 -9.61 22.20 -1.21
CA ASN A 40 -9.98 21.16 -2.17
C ASN A 40 -9.00 19.99 -2.18
N LYS A 41 -7.70 20.27 -2.01
CA LYS A 41 -6.67 19.24 -1.86
C LYS A 41 -6.93 18.38 -0.63
N LEU A 42 -7.19 19.01 0.53
CA LEU A 42 -7.48 18.31 1.76
C LEU A 42 -8.76 17.47 1.65
N VAL A 43 -9.85 18.04 1.16
CA VAL A 43 -11.13 17.31 0.98
C VAL A 43 -10.96 16.11 0.05
N THR A 44 -10.19 16.26 -1.03
CA THR A 44 -9.90 15.17 -1.97
C THR A 44 -9.09 14.07 -1.27
N SER A 45 -8.04 14.42 -0.53
CA SER A 45 -7.23 13.46 0.23
C SER A 45 -8.04 12.74 1.31
N GLU A 46 -8.83 13.48 2.09
CA GLU A 46 -9.68 12.93 3.15
C GLU A 46 -10.78 12.00 2.61
N PHE A 47 -11.36 12.33 1.45
CA PHE A 47 -12.35 11.47 0.80
C PHE A 47 -11.75 10.10 0.44
N TRP A 48 -10.59 10.09 -0.21
CA TRP A 48 -9.92 8.83 -0.58
C TRP A 48 -9.35 8.09 0.63
N ALA A 49 -8.83 8.81 1.62
CA ALA A 49 -8.42 8.22 2.88
C ALA A 49 -9.60 7.56 3.61
N THR A 50 -10.79 8.17 3.59
CA THR A 50 -11.99 7.57 4.21
C THR A 50 -12.38 6.26 3.51
N ILE A 51 -12.31 6.22 2.17
CA ILE A 51 -12.53 4.99 1.40
C ILE A 51 -11.47 3.96 1.75
N GLU A 52 -10.19 4.35 1.77
CA GLU A 52 -9.08 3.48 2.16
C GLU A 52 -9.32 2.85 3.53
N TRP A 53 -9.74 3.65 4.52
CA TRP A 53 -10.02 3.18 5.88
C TRP A 53 -11.11 2.09 5.93
N ALA A 54 -12.11 2.16 5.05
CA ALA A 54 -13.15 1.14 4.96
C ALA A 54 -12.60 -0.24 4.56
N PHE A 55 -11.48 -0.28 3.80
CA PHE A 55 -10.85 -1.52 3.34
C PHE A 55 -9.61 -1.90 4.15
N ILE A 56 -8.87 -0.95 4.70
CA ILE A 56 -7.67 -1.22 5.50
C ILE A 56 -8.03 -1.97 6.79
N VAL A 57 -9.14 -1.64 7.45
CA VAL A 57 -9.56 -2.29 8.70
C VAL A 57 -9.85 -3.79 8.50
N PRO A 58 -10.70 -4.21 7.56
CA PRO A 58 -10.91 -5.64 7.29
C PRO A 58 -9.63 -6.31 6.75
N MET A 59 -8.82 -5.61 5.94
CA MET A 59 -7.54 -6.13 5.45
C MET A 59 -6.58 -6.47 6.60
N GLN A 60 -6.38 -5.55 7.54
CA GLN A 60 -5.50 -5.74 8.69
C GLN A 60 -6.01 -6.89 9.56
N ARG A 61 -7.31 -6.91 9.88
CA ARG A 61 -7.93 -7.98 10.67
C ARG A 61 -7.75 -9.36 10.04
N LEU A 62 -7.94 -9.47 8.74
CA LEU A 62 -7.76 -10.73 8.02
C LEU A 62 -6.28 -11.14 7.97
N GLY A 63 -5.38 -10.19 7.72
CA GLY A 63 -3.94 -10.43 7.69
C GLY A 63 -3.39 -10.95 9.01
N TYR A 64 -3.87 -10.44 10.15
CA TYR A 64 -3.49 -10.93 11.48
C TYR A 64 -3.83 -12.41 11.73
N THR A 65 -4.69 -13.03 10.92
CA THR A 65 -5.03 -14.45 11.09
C THR A 65 -3.95 -15.40 10.55
N PHE A 66 -3.01 -14.92 9.72
CA PHE A 66 -1.95 -15.75 9.12
C PHE A 66 -0.58 -15.07 8.98
N LEU A 67 -0.47 -13.76 9.19
CA LEU A 67 0.79 -13.02 9.25
C LEU A 67 1.04 -12.51 10.67
N ASN A 68 2.31 -12.44 11.05
CA ASN A 68 2.69 -11.72 12.27
C ASN A 68 2.65 -10.19 12.04
N PRO A 69 2.62 -9.36 13.10
CA PRO A 69 2.52 -7.91 12.95
C PRO A 69 3.65 -7.28 12.12
N ALA A 70 4.88 -7.82 12.20
CA ALA A 70 6.01 -7.32 11.42
C ALA A 70 5.85 -7.63 9.93
N GLN A 71 5.43 -8.85 9.58
CA GLN A 71 5.14 -9.26 8.20
C GLN A 71 3.98 -8.45 7.63
N LEU A 72 2.96 -8.18 8.43
CA LEU A 72 1.82 -7.38 8.00
C LEU A 72 2.24 -5.95 7.68
N ALA A 73 3.04 -5.31 8.55
CA ALA A 73 3.61 -3.98 8.27
C ALA A 73 4.53 -3.99 7.04
N LEU A 74 5.42 -4.98 6.93
CA LEU A 74 6.34 -5.11 5.79
C LEU A 74 5.59 -5.35 4.47
N SER A 75 4.47 -6.08 4.51
CA SER A 75 3.64 -6.33 3.33
C SER A 75 3.06 -5.05 2.74
N SER A 76 2.73 -4.05 3.57
CA SER A 76 2.23 -2.75 3.09
C SER A 76 3.25 -2.04 2.20
N TYR A 77 4.56 -2.13 2.52
CA TYR A 77 5.60 -1.58 1.65
C TYR A 77 5.72 -2.33 0.31
N VAL A 78 5.47 -3.64 0.30
CA VAL A 78 5.44 -4.41 -0.95
C VAL A 78 4.32 -3.90 -1.87
N PHE A 79 3.12 -3.70 -1.35
CA PHE A 79 2.00 -3.18 -2.14
C PHE A 79 2.21 -1.73 -2.59
N GLN A 80 2.79 -0.88 -1.74
CA GLN A 80 3.17 0.48 -2.13
C GLN A 80 4.20 0.48 -3.25
N PHE A 81 5.21 -0.40 -3.19
CA PHE A 81 6.21 -0.53 -4.24
C PHE A 81 5.62 -1.04 -5.57
N LEU A 82 4.69 -2.00 -5.52
CA LEU A 82 3.95 -2.42 -6.72
C LEU A 82 3.14 -1.27 -7.32
N GLY A 83 2.49 -0.47 -6.47
CA GLY A 83 1.82 0.76 -6.86
C GLY A 83 2.79 1.78 -7.49
N GLN A 84 3.99 1.93 -6.91
CA GLN A 84 5.04 2.80 -7.42
C GLN A 84 5.53 2.33 -8.80
N ILE A 85 5.79 1.05 -9.00
CA ILE A 85 6.15 0.51 -10.32
C ILE A 85 5.07 0.87 -11.34
N PHE A 86 3.80 0.63 -10.98
CA PHE A 86 2.69 0.92 -11.87
C PHE A 86 2.57 2.43 -12.16
N SER A 87 2.63 3.29 -11.15
CA SER A 87 2.54 4.74 -11.34
C SER A 87 3.71 5.27 -12.14
N ASN A 88 4.92 4.77 -11.88
CA ASN A 88 6.14 5.23 -12.53
C ASN A 88 6.13 4.87 -14.01
N GLU A 89 5.72 3.65 -14.35
CA GLU A 89 5.67 3.18 -15.73
C GLU A 89 4.51 3.81 -16.51
N PHE A 90 3.29 3.79 -15.96
CA PHE A 90 2.08 4.11 -16.72
C PHE A 90 1.55 5.55 -16.53
N TRP A 91 1.84 6.21 -15.41
CA TRP A 91 1.36 7.57 -15.15
C TRP A 91 2.46 8.61 -15.28
N LEU A 92 3.53 8.47 -14.50
CA LEU A 92 4.57 9.46 -14.36
C LEU A 92 5.64 9.35 -15.45
N HIS A 93 5.76 8.19 -16.10
CA HIS A 93 6.78 7.89 -17.11
C HIS A 93 8.20 8.17 -16.59
N ILE A 94 8.48 7.77 -15.34
CA ILE A 94 9.77 7.91 -14.68
C ILE A 94 10.36 6.54 -14.38
N HIS A 95 11.69 6.45 -14.31
CA HIS A 95 12.35 5.20 -13.95
C HIS A 95 12.29 4.95 -12.45
N THR A 96 11.87 3.74 -12.07
CA THR A 96 12.03 3.24 -10.70
C THR A 96 13.52 3.03 -10.41
N THR A 97 14.01 3.60 -9.31
CA THR A 97 15.45 3.65 -9.04
C THR A 97 15.97 2.30 -8.55
N ILE A 98 17.27 2.05 -8.73
CA ILE A 98 17.91 0.83 -8.21
C ILE A 98 17.76 0.73 -6.68
N ASP A 99 17.80 1.87 -6.00
CA ASP A 99 17.64 1.94 -4.54
C ASP A 99 16.26 1.42 -4.11
N ASP A 100 15.19 1.70 -4.88
CA ASP A 100 13.85 1.17 -4.63
C ASP A 100 13.81 -0.37 -4.73
N PHE A 101 14.47 -0.94 -5.75
CA PHE A 101 14.56 -2.39 -5.92
C PHE A 101 15.40 -3.07 -4.82
N ILE A 102 16.52 -2.45 -4.42
CA ILE A 102 17.35 -2.93 -3.31
C ILE A 102 16.53 -2.90 -2.01
N GLY A 103 15.81 -1.81 -1.76
CA GLY A 103 14.88 -1.68 -0.63
C GLY A 103 13.89 -2.84 -0.58
N MET A 104 13.35 -3.25 -1.73
CA MET A 104 12.43 -4.39 -1.77
C MET A 104 13.08 -5.72 -1.45
N ILE A 105 14.30 -5.98 -1.92
CA ILE A 105 15.04 -7.19 -1.55
C ILE A 105 15.23 -7.24 -0.03
N LEU A 106 15.61 -6.11 0.59
CA LEU A 106 15.76 -6.02 2.05
C LEU A 106 14.44 -6.26 2.79
N ILE A 107 13.31 -5.78 2.26
CA ILE A 107 11.98 -6.04 2.83
C ILE A 107 11.62 -7.52 2.74
N PHE A 108 11.86 -8.19 1.60
CA PHE A 108 11.64 -9.63 1.47
C PHE A 108 12.51 -10.44 2.43
N LEU A 109 13.78 -10.04 2.60
CA LEU A 109 14.66 -10.63 3.61
C LEU A 109 14.11 -10.39 5.02
N GLY A 110 13.67 -9.18 5.33
CA GLY A 110 13.04 -8.84 6.62
C GLY A 110 11.80 -9.69 6.90
N MET A 111 10.94 -9.92 5.90
CA MET A 111 9.77 -10.79 6.05
C MET A 111 10.14 -12.26 6.27
N ALA A 112 11.16 -12.77 5.55
CA ALA A 112 11.66 -14.13 5.74
C ALA A 112 12.28 -14.31 7.13
N VAL A 113 13.08 -13.34 7.57
CA VAL A 113 13.72 -13.29 8.89
C VAL A 113 12.69 -13.17 10.00
N SER A 114 11.68 -12.32 9.86
CA SER A 114 10.63 -12.11 10.88
C SER A 114 9.77 -13.35 11.15
N LYS A 115 9.80 -14.36 10.27
CA LYS A 115 9.19 -15.68 10.53
C LYS A 115 9.97 -16.48 11.56
N PHE A 116 11.28 -16.26 11.62
CA PHE A 116 12.15 -16.78 12.65
C PHE A 116 12.11 -15.79 13.81
N VAL A 117 11.59 -16.24 14.95
CA VAL A 117 11.67 -15.54 16.23
C VAL A 117 13.15 -15.37 16.56
N LEU A 118 13.81 -14.37 15.98
CA LEU A 118 15.24 -14.16 16.18
C LEU A 118 15.51 -13.49 17.53
N LEU A 119 14.50 -12.88 18.16
CA LEU A 119 14.55 -12.30 19.49
C LEU A 119 13.17 -12.36 20.21
N GLY A 120 12.72 -13.56 20.58
CA GLY A 120 11.63 -13.77 21.57
C GLY A 120 10.20 -13.73 21.06
#